data_AF-A0AAP4Y463-F1
#
_entry.id   AF-A0AAP4Y463-F1
#
_cell.length_a   1.000
_cell.length_b   1.000
_cell.length_c   1.000
_cell.angle_alpha   90.00
_cell.angle_beta   90.00
_cell.angle_gamma   90.00
#
_symmetry.space_group_name_H-M   'P 1'
#
loop_
_entity.id
_entity.type
_entity.pdbx_description
1 polymer ?
#
loop_
_entity_poly.entity_id
_entity_poly.type
_entity_poly.pdbx_seq_one_letter_code
_entity_poly.pdbx_strand_id
1 'polypeptide(L)'
;MSDLLTRYLDGEIGLDDLDPAERAEAGAWEAMFGDLRSRGTMRAPEGLADRVMTELGLESPARAGRGSAAPVHEVAPAPEGHGGASKVWQAITWPFRPIRVPVPPALALAAGAALALFVFVWRGGGPPTPGASAAGVVRPASLEAPAAPTRVYVELRFDAPDASSVAVAGDFSNWQPTIALQDPDGNGVWTGLVPMSPGIHQYMFVIDGTRWVTDPGAARHVDDGFGHRNAVVAVAAPAGA
;
A
#
# COMPACT_ATOMS: atom_id res chain seq x y z
N MET A 1 25.26 -7.22 7.86
CA MET A 1 25.11 -7.61 6.45
C MET A 1 26.31 -7.08 5.69
N SER A 2 27.12 -7.96 5.10
CA SER A 2 28.30 -7.57 4.32
C SER A 2 27.91 -7.10 2.91
N ASP A 3 28.77 -6.31 2.28
CA ASP A 3 28.56 -5.77 0.92
C ASP A 3 28.40 -6.90 -0.13
N LEU A 4 29.14 -8.00 0.04
CA LEU A 4 29.03 -9.18 -0.83
C LEU A 4 27.69 -9.89 -0.65
N LEU A 5 27.20 -10.05 0.59
CA LEU A 5 25.90 -10.66 0.85
C LEU A 5 24.76 -9.82 0.25
N THR A 6 24.86 -8.49 0.31
CA THR A 6 23.92 -7.58 -0.36
C THR A 6 23.91 -7.82 -1.87
N ARG A 7 25.08 -7.84 -2.51
CA ARG A 7 25.19 -8.08 -3.96
C ARG A 7 24.70 -9.46 -4.40
N TYR A 8 24.87 -10.48 -3.55
CA TYR A 8 24.31 -11.82 -3.78
C TYR A 8 22.77 -11.79 -3.74
N LEU A 9 22.19 -11.14 -2.73
CA LEU A 9 20.74 -11.03 -2.58
C LEU A 9 20.11 -10.19 -3.71
N ASP A 10 20.85 -9.24 -4.26
CA ASP A 10 20.47 -8.45 -5.44
C ASP A 10 20.63 -9.23 -6.77
N GLY A 11 21.24 -10.42 -6.74
CA GLY A 11 21.46 -11.27 -7.91
C GLY A 11 22.62 -10.81 -8.81
N GLU A 12 23.46 -9.91 -8.32
CA GLU A 12 24.61 -9.39 -9.07
C GLU A 12 25.81 -10.34 -9.08
N ILE A 13 25.91 -11.21 -8.06
CA ILE A 13 26.98 -12.20 -7.90
C ILE A 13 26.41 -13.56 -7.52
N GLY A 14 27.15 -14.64 -7.79
CA GLY A 14 26.73 -16.01 -7.50
C GLY A 14 27.05 -16.43 -6.06
N LEU A 15 26.43 -17.54 -5.61
CA LEU A 15 26.70 -18.12 -4.28
C LEU A 15 28.17 -18.54 -4.13
N ASP A 16 28.82 -18.88 -5.23
CA ASP A 16 30.23 -19.28 -5.27
C ASP A 16 31.18 -18.13 -4.92
N ASP A 17 30.75 -16.87 -5.13
CA ASP A 17 31.52 -15.65 -4.91
C ASP A 17 31.52 -15.16 -3.44
N LEU A 18 30.71 -15.79 -2.58
CA LEU A 18 30.60 -15.44 -1.15
C LEU A 18 31.63 -16.17 -0.29
N ASP A 19 31.98 -15.64 0.89
CA ASP A 19 32.79 -16.40 1.85
C ASP A 19 31.94 -17.48 2.57
N PRO A 20 32.54 -18.53 3.17
CA PRO A 20 31.79 -19.62 3.81
C PRO A 20 30.82 -19.17 4.90
N ALA A 21 31.15 -18.11 5.66
CA ALA A 21 30.27 -17.53 6.67
C ALA A 21 29.07 -16.80 6.05
N GLU A 22 29.30 -16.08 4.94
CA GLU A 22 28.26 -15.35 4.21
C GLU A 22 27.33 -16.30 3.46
N ARG A 23 27.85 -17.43 2.92
CA ARG A 23 27.02 -18.49 2.36
C ARG A 23 26.08 -19.12 3.40
N ALA A 24 26.52 -19.24 4.65
CA ALA A 24 25.67 -19.75 5.72
C ALA A 24 24.55 -18.75 6.08
N GLU A 25 24.86 -17.45 6.09
CA GLU A 25 23.86 -16.39 6.29
C GLU A 25 22.87 -16.34 5.12
N ALA A 26 23.37 -16.35 3.87
CA ALA A 26 22.55 -16.44 2.66
C ALA A 26 21.61 -17.66 2.69
N GLY A 27 22.13 -18.83 3.07
CA GLY A 27 21.33 -20.05 3.20
C GLY A 27 20.25 -19.97 4.28
N ALA A 28 20.52 -19.28 5.40
CA ALA A 28 19.52 -19.04 6.44
C ALA A 28 18.39 -18.12 5.95
N TRP A 29 18.74 -17.08 5.19
CA TRP A 29 17.78 -16.19 4.54
C TRP A 29 16.95 -16.92 3.48
N GLU A 30 17.58 -17.73 2.63
CA GLU A 30 16.88 -18.53 1.62
C GLU A 30 15.96 -19.59 2.24
N ALA A 31 16.37 -20.23 3.34
CA ALA A 31 15.53 -21.17 4.07
C ALA A 31 14.30 -20.48 4.68
N MET A 32 14.48 -19.29 5.25
CA MET A 32 13.37 -18.49 5.79
C MET A 32 12.41 -18.03 4.68
N PHE A 33 12.93 -17.49 3.57
CA PHE A 33 12.10 -17.11 2.43
C PHE A 33 11.45 -18.32 1.75
N GLY A 34 12.12 -19.47 1.73
CA GLY A 34 11.61 -20.74 1.23
C GLY A 34 10.43 -21.24 2.07
N ASP A 35 10.54 -21.23 3.40
CA ASP A 35 9.45 -21.57 4.32
C ASP A 35 8.28 -20.60 4.15
N LEU A 36 8.52 -19.29 4.06
CA LEU A 36 7.47 -18.29 3.79
C LEU A 36 6.79 -18.49 2.43
N ARG A 37 7.55 -18.79 1.36
CA ARG A 37 7.02 -19.08 0.03
C ARG A 37 6.23 -20.39 0.01
N SER A 38 6.63 -21.38 0.81
CA SER A 38 5.93 -22.64 0.98
C SER A 38 4.62 -22.49 1.76
N ARG A 39 4.54 -21.51 2.67
CA ARG A 39 3.35 -21.17 3.45
C ARG A 39 2.41 -20.20 2.73
N GLY A 40 2.94 -19.41 1.79
CA GLY A 40 2.23 -18.39 1.05
C GLY A 40 1.97 -18.76 -0.41
N THR A 41 1.22 -19.83 -0.69
CA THR A 41 0.70 -20.06 -2.04
C THR A 41 -0.63 -19.34 -2.25
N MET A 42 -0.63 -18.01 -2.22
CA MET A 42 -1.63 -17.26 -3.02
C MET A 42 -1.00 -16.98 -4.37
N ARG A 43 -1.17 -17.92 -5.29
CA ARG A 43 -0.99 -17.63 -6.71
C ARG A 43 -2.01 -16.54 -7.06
N ALA A 44 -1.56 -15.42 -7.63
CA ALA A 44 -2.47 -14.40 -8.12
C ALA A 44 -3.54 -15.07 -8.98
N PRO A 45 -4.85 -14.80 -8.75
CA PRO A 45 -5.91 -15.40 -9.53
C PRO A 45 -5.67 -15.16 -11.02
N GLU A 46 -5.94 -16.16 -11.86
CA GLU A 46 -5.84 -15.96 -13.31
C GLU A 46 -6.71 -14.75 -13.74
N GLY A 47 -6.13 -13.89 -14.57
CA GLY A 47 -6.77 -12.66 -15.03
C GLY A 47 -6.89 -11.54 -13.97
N LEU A 48 -6.21 -11.61 -12.82
CA LEU A 48 -6.11 -10.46 -11.89
C LEU A 48 -5.43 -9.28 -12.58
N ALA A 49 -4.32 -9.54 -13.29
CA ALA A 49 -3.62 -8.52 -14.06
C ALA A 49 -4.55 -7.90 -15.11
N ASP A 50 -5.28 -8.70 -15.88
CA ASP A 50 -6.21 -8.18 -16.89
C ASP A 50 -7.35 -7.35 -16.28
N ARG A 51 -7.86 -7.74 -15.10
CA ARG A 51 -8.89 -6.98 -14.37
C ARG A 51 -8.38 -5.64 -13.86
N VAL A 52 -7.18 -5.63 -13.27
CA VAL A 52 -6.53 -4.40 -12.80
C VAL A 52 -6.21 -3.47 -13.98
N MET A 53 -5.73 -4.02 -15.10
CA MET A 53 -5.43 -3.23 -16.30
C MET A 53 -6.69 -2.69 -16.98
N THR A 54 -7.79 -3.43 -16.96
CA THR A 54 -9.11 -2.97 -17.42
C THR A 54 -9.63 -1.82 -16.55
N GLU A 55 -9.48 -1.93 -15.22
CA GLU A 55 -9.86 -0.88 -14.27
C GLU A 55 -9.02 0.41 -14.46
N LEU A 56 -7.74 0.25 -14.83
CA LEU A 56 -6.81 1.36 -15.09
C LEU A 56 -6.90 1.91 -16.53
N GLY A 57 -7.70 1.31 -17.41
CA GLY A 57 -7.87 1.75 -18.80
C GLY A 57 -6.60 1.60 -19.67
N LEU A 58 -5.68 0.73 -19.27
CA LEU A 58 -4.42 0.49 -19.97
C LEU A 58 -4.50 -0.84 -20.75
N GLU A 59 -4.08 -0.85 -22.03
CA GLU A 59 -4.12 -2.06 -22.86
C GLU A 59 -3.06 -3.09 -22.43
N SER A 60 -3.46 -4.37 -22.38
CA SER A 60 -2.61 -5.49 -21.94
C SER A 60 -1.62 -5.91 -23.04
N PRO A 61 -0.31 -6.06 -22.75
CA PRO A 61 0.69 -6.51 -23.73
C PRO A 61 0.50 -7.97 -24.16
N ALA A 62 -0.29 -8.76 -23.42
CA ALA A 62 -0.52 -10.18 -23.69
C ALA A 62 -1.33 -10.46 -24.97
N ARG A 63 -1.96 -9.44 -25.57
CA ARG A 63 -2.67 -9.57 -26.86
C ARG A 63 -1.79 -9.33 -28.08
N ALA A 64 -0.53 -8.93 -27.90
CA ALA A 64 0.47 -8.88 -28.96
C ALA A 64 0.98 -10.31 -29.26
N GLY A 65 0.10 -11.14 -29.80
CA GLY A 65 0.46 -12.47 -30.30
C GLY A 65 1.43 -12.37 -31.47
N ARG A 66 2.52 -13.13 -31.36
CA ARG A 66 3.12 -13.97 -32.41
C ARG A 66 3.10 -13.39 -33.83
N GLY A 67 4.27 -12.92 -34.25
CA GLY A 67 4.66 -12.90 -35.66
C GLY A 67 4.92 -11.50 -36.21
N SER A 68 6.10 -10.97 -35.96
CA SER A 68 6.87 -10.23 -36.96
C SER A 68 8.23 -9.86 -36.36
N ALA A 69 9.30 -10.43 -36.89
CA ALA A 69 10.66 -9.97 -36.64
C ALA A 69 10.91 -8.72 -37.49
N ALA A 70 11.28 -7.60 -36.86
CA ALA A 70 11.83 -6.41 -37.51
C ALA A 70 12.61 -5.58 -36.46
N PRO A 71 13.60 -4.76 -36.88
CA PRO A 71 14.97 -4.91 -36.42
C PRO A 71 15.33 -4.03 -35.21
N VAL A 72 16.44 -4.42 -34.57
CA VAL A 72 17.16 -3.65 -33.56
C VAL A 72 17.51 -2.28 -34.15
N HIS A 73 16.81 -1.23 -33.68
CA HIS A 73 17.23 0.14 -33.91
C HIS A 73 18.16 0.57 -32.78
N GLU A 74 19.40 0.79 -33.17
CA GLU A 74 20.46 1.49 -32.46
C GLU A 74 19.92 2.78 -31.81
N VAL A 75 20.03 2.87 -30.48
CA VAL A 75 19.59 4.03 -29.69
C VAL A 75 20.65 5.11 -29.81
N ALA A 76 20.34 6.15 -30.57
CA ALA A 76 21.10 7.40 -30.61
C ALA A 76 21.11 8.09 -29.22
N PRO A 77 22.17 8.84 -28.88
CA PRO A 77 22.27 9.49 -27.57
C PRO A 77 21.22 10.60 -27.41
N ALA A 78 20.68 10.70 -26.19
CA ALA A 78 19.61 11.61 -25.81
C ALA A 78 19.99 13.10 -26.01
N PRO A 79 19.06 13.95 -26.50
CA PRO A 79 19.29 15.39 -26.55
C PRO A 79 19.08 16.02 -25.17
N GLU A 80 20.02 16.86 -24.76
CA GLU A 80 19.86 17.81 -23.66
C GLU A 80 18.82 18.88 -24.01
N GLY A 81 18.04 19.30 -23.01
CA GLY A 81 17.48 20.66 -22.99
C GLY A 81 16.01 20.84 -23.39
N HIS A 82 15.22 21.14 -22.36
CA HIS A 82 14.15 22.15 -22.32
C HIS A 82 12.76 21.84 -22.91
N GLY A 83 11.79 21.81 -21.98
CA GLY A 83 10.52 22.52 -22.14
C GLY A 83 9.38 21.74 -22.80
N GLY A 84 8.46 21.19 -21.99
CA GLY A 84 7.24 20.64 -22.58
C GLY A 84 6.30 19.83 -21.71
N ALA A 85 6.20 20.08 -20.39
CA ALA A 85 5.16 19.45 -19.57
C ALA A 85 4.22 20.48 -18.91
N SER A 86 3.93 21.58 -19.61
CA SER A 86 2.91 22.56 -19.20
C SER A 86 1.71 22.46 -20.13
N LYS A 87 0.71 21.64 -19.76
CA LYS A 87 -0.72 21.81 -20.10
C LYS A 87 -1.60 20.66 -19.59
N VAL A 88 -1.05 19.45 -19.40
CA VAL A 88 -1.84 18.29 -18.94
C VAL A 88 -2.05 18.32 -17.41
N TRP A 89 -1.04 18.73 -16.64
CA TRP A 89 -1.14 18.85 -15.17
C TRP A 89 -2.12 19.94 -14.68
N GLN A 90 -2.47 20.92 -15.53
CA GLN A 90 -3.47 21.95 -15.18
C GLN A 90 -4.92 21.46 -15.28
N ALA A 91 -5.17 20.33 -15.97
CA ALA A 91 -6.51 19.74 -16.04
C ALA A 91 -6.82 18.83 -14.85
N ILE A 92 -5.79 18.21 -14.26
CA ILE A 92 -5.95 17.18 -13.21
C ILE A 92 -6.15 17.79 -11.80
N THR A 93 -5.78 19.06 -11.58
CA THR A 93 -5.94 19.74 -10.28
C THR A 93 -7.19 20.63 -10.17
N TRP A 94 -8.05 20.65 -11.20
CA TRP A 94 -9.30 21.43 -11.22
C TRP A 94 -10.25 21.18 -10.02
N PRO A 95 -10.42 19.96 -9.46
CA PRO A 95 -11.35 19.76 -8.34
C PRO A 95 -10.84 20.28 -6.99
N PHE A 96 -9.58 20.72 -6.88
CA PHE A 96 -8.97 21.18 -5.62
C PHE A 96 -8.89 22.71 -5.48
N ARG A 97 -9.60 23.47 -6.33
CA ARG A 97 -9.74 24.92 -6.14
C ARG A 97 -10.90 25.24 -5.20
N PRO A 98 -10.70 26.06 -4.15
CA PRO A 98 -11.78 26.47 -3.26
C PRO A 98 -12.78 27.37 -4.00
N ILE A 99 -13.95 26.84 -4.35
CA ILE A 99 -15.06 27.60 -4.96
C ILE A 99 -15.94 28.17 -3.85
N ARG A 100 -16.11 29.50 -3.81
CA ARG A 100 -17.08 30.16 -2.92
C ARG A 100 -18.44 30.17 -3.61
N VAL A 101 -19.35 29.29 -3.20
CA VAL A 101 -20.73 29.25 -3.73
C VAL A 101 -21.64 30.08 -2.80
N PRO A 102 -22.26 31.18 -3.27
CA PRO A 102 -23.26 31.89 -2.47
C PRO A 102 -24.55 31.07 -2.47
N VAL A 103 -24.88 30.46 -1.32
CA VAL A 103 -26.11 29.68 -1.16
C VAL A 103 -27.24 30.63 -0.75
N PRO A 104 -28.29 30.84 -1.57
CA PRO A 104 -29.42 31.67 -1.18
C PRO A 104 -30.19 31.00 -0.02
N PRO A 105 -30.75 31.78 0.93
CA PRO A 105 -31.35 31.24 2.16
C PRO A 105 -32.51 30.26 1.91
N ALA A 106 -33.16 30.33 0.75
CA ALA A 106 -34.21 29.39 0.35
C ALA A 106 -33.70 27.95 0.09
N LEU A 107 -32.44 27.78 -0.33
CA LEU A 107 -31.84 26.46 -0.61
C LEU A 107 -31.30 25.77 0.66
N ALA A 108 -30.92 26.53 1.69
CA ALA A 108 -30.49 26.00 2.98
C ALA A 108 -31.66 25.34 3.76
N LEU A 109 -32.87 25.89 3.63
CA LEU A 109 -34.07 25.33 4.28
C LEU A 109 -34.56 24.02 3.64
N ALA A 110 -34.39 23.86 2.32
CA ALA A 110 -34.76 22.63 1.62
C ALA A 110 -33.81 21.45 1.92
N ALA A 111 -32.50 21.72 2.06
CA ALA A 111 -31.50 20.69 2.40
C ALA A 111 -31.68 20.15 3.85
N GLY A 112 -32.08 21.02 4.79
CA GLY A 112 -32.39 20.60 6.16
C GLY A 112 -33.60 19.68 6.27
N ALA A 113 -34.66 19.92 5.48
CA ALA A 113 -35.86 19.09 5.48
C ALA A 113 -35.62 17.69 4.87
N ALA A 114 -34.80 17.59 3.82
CA ALA A 114 -34.42 16.32 3.22
C ALA A 114 -33.52 15.47 4.16
N LEU A 115 -32.61 16.12 4.89
CA LEU A 115 -31.74 15.46 5.87
C LEU A 115 -32.53 14.94 7.09
N ALA A 116 -33.55 15.69 7.55
CA ALA A 116 -34.43 15.24 8.63
C ALA A 116 -35.31 14.03 8.23
N LEU A 117 -35.81 14.01 7.00
CA LEU A 117 -36.60 12.88 6.47
C LEU A 117 -35.73 11.63 6.29
N PHE A 118 -34.48 11.80 5.85
CA PHE A 118 -33.51 10.71 5.72
C PHE A 118 -33.14 10.11 7.09
N VAL A 119 -32.90 10.94 8.11
CA VAL A 119 -32.63 10.45 9.48
C VAL A 119 -33.84 9.75 10.11
N PHE A 120 -35.07 10.21 9.83
CA PHE A 120 -36.29 9.60 10.36
C PHE A 120 -36.58 8.21 9.73
N VAL A 121 -36.31 8.04 8.43
CA VAL A 121 -36.44 6.74 7.74
C VAL A 121 -35.33 5.77 8.14
N TRP A 122 -34.11 6.26 8.37
CA TRP A 122 -32.96 5.42 8.73
C TRP A 122 -32.92 5.05 10.22
N ARG A 123 -33.62 5.78 11.09
CA ARG A 123 -33.76 5.49 12.53
C ARG A 123 -35.04 4.70 12.86
N GLY A 124 -35.32 3.64 12.11
CA GLY A 124 -35.93 2.40 12.62
C GLY A 124 -37.36 2.43 13.18
N GLY A 125 -38.23 3.35 12.80
CA GLY A 125 -39.63 3.39 13.26
C GLY A 125 -40.63 2.70 12.32
N GLY A 126 -40.67 1.36 12.28
CA GLY A 126 -41.78 0.62 11.67
C GLY A 126 -42.98 0.48 12.65
N PRO A 127 -44.24 0.51 12.20
CA PRO A 127 -45.39 0.33 13.09
C PRO A 127 -45.44 -1.10 13.66
N PRO A 128 -45.87 -1.30 14.93
CA PRO A 128 -45.98 -2.61 15.52
C PRO A 128 -47.15 -3.38 14.88
N THR A 129 -46.86 -4.57 14.34
CA THR A 129 -47.86 -5.58 14.01
C THR A 129 -48.07 -6.49 15.22
N PRO A 130 -49.28 -6.62 15.78
CA PRO A 130 -49.57 -7.64 16.77
C PRO A 130 -50.05 -8.92 16.07
N GLY A 131 -49.39 -10.05 16.34
CA GLY A 131 -50.02 -11.34 16.09
C GLY A 131 -49.08 -12.52 15.90
N ALA A 132 -48.96 -13.33 16.97
CA ALA A 132 -48.80 -14.79 16.96
C ALA A 132 -47.50 -15.36 16.34
N SER A 133 -46.86 -16.42 16.85
CA SER A 133 -47.13 -17.34 17.94
C SER A 133 -45.82 -18.03 18.29
N ALA A 134 -45.73 -18.55 19.52
CA ALA A 134 -44.59 -19.26 20.08
C ALA A 134 -44.22 -20.54 19.29
N ALA A 135 -42.92 -20.76 19.09
CA ALA A 135 -42.26 -22.07 19.24
C ALA A 135 -40.74 -21.94 19.06
N GLY A 136 -39.97 -22.44 20.03
CA GLY A 136 -38.56 -22.79 19.86
C GLY A 136 -37.54 -21.86 20.51
N VAL A 137 -37.38 -21.95 21.83
CA VAL A 137 -36.13 -21.52 22.48
C VAL A 137 -35.06 -22.56 22.15
N VAL A 138 -34.41 -22.40 21.00
CA VAL A 138 -33.08 -22.95 20.78
C VAL A 138 -32.11 -21.87 21.21
N ARG A 139 -31.39 -22.08 22.32
CA ARG A 139 -30.26 -21.21 22.67
C ARG A 139 -29.23 -21.39 21.56
N PRO A 140 -28.89 -20.37 20.74
CA PRO A 140 -27.72 -20.51 19.90
C PRO A 140 -26.52 -20.68 20.84
N ALA A 141 -25.72 -21.72 20.56
CA ALA A 141 -24.42 -21.89 21.18
C ALA A 141 -23.68 -20.55 21.14
N SER A 142 -22.97 -20.23 22.24
CA SER A 142 -22.07 -19.09 22.33
C SER A 142 -21.35 -18.89 21.00
N LEU A 143 -21.69 -17.81 20.30
CA LEU A 143 -20.88 -17.33 19.19
C LEU A 143 -19.59 -16.86 19.82
N GLU A 144 -18.57 -17.71 19.77
CA GLU A 144 -17.20 -17.29 19.98
C GLU A 144 -16.97 -16.13 19.02
N ALA A 145 -16.85 -14.92 19.57
CA ALA A 145 -16.61 -13.73 18.77
C ALA A 145 -15.35 -14.00 17.93
N PRO A 146 -15.34 -13.69 16.63
CA PRO A 146 -14.15 -13.86 15.81
C PRO A 146 -13.00 -13.17 16.54
N ALA A 147 -11.92 -13.92 16.79
CA ALA A 147 -10.72 -13.39 17.41
C ALA A 147 -10.32 -12.11 16.67
N ALA A 148 -10.09 -11.02 17.42
CA ALA A 148 -9.68 -9.75 16.85
C ALA A 148 -8.42 -9.97 15.98
N PRO A 149 -8.29 -9.30 14.82
CA PRO A 149 -7.14 -9.50 13.95
C PRO A 149 -5.86 -9.17 14.71
N THR A 150 -4.93 -10.12 14.74
CA THR A 150 -3.61 -9.94 15.36
C THR A 150 -2.87 -8.81 14.68
N ARG A 151 -2.46 -7.78 15.43
CA ARG A 151 -1.61 -6.70 14.97
C ARG A 151 -0.25 -6.78 15.64
N VAL A 152 0.79 -6.59 14.84
CA VAL A 152 2.18 -6.46 15.26
C VAL A 152 2.59 -5.02 15.00
N TYR A 153 3.24 -4.39 15.99
CA TYR A 153 3.77 -3.04 15.82
C TYR A 153 5.22 -3.15 15.39
N VAL A 154 5.53 -2.58 14.23
CA VAL A 154 6.88 -2.50 13.67
C VAL A 154 7.37 -1.08 13.82
N GLU A 155 8.53 -0.90 14.46
CA GLU A 155 9.18 0.40 14.50
C GLU A 155 9.88 0.65 13.16
N LEU A 156 9.48 1.74 12.48
CA LEU A 156 10.17 2.23 11.30
C LEU A 156 10.97 3.48 11.65
N ARG A 157 12.13 3.63 11.02
CA ARG A 157 13.07 4.73 11.21
C ARG A 157 13.46 5.32 9.86
N PHE A 158 13.55 6.64 9.77
CA PHE A 158 13.95 7.32 8.54
C PHE A 158 14.79 8.58 8.83
N ASP A 159 15.94 8.69 8.16
CA ASP A 159 16.85 9.83 8.29
C ASP A 159 16.47 10.93 7.29
N ALA A 160 15.96 12.06 7.80
CA ALA A 160 15.51 13.21 7.01
C ALA A 160 15.70 14.53 7.80
N PRO A 161 16.94 15.08 7.85
CA PRO A 161 17.25 16.27 8.65
C PRO A 161 16.55 17.55 8.18
N ASP A 162 16.21 17.64 6.90
CA ASP A 162 15.55 18.81 6.31
C ASP A 162 14.01 18.68 6.24
N ALA A 163 13.44 17.59 6.76
CA ALA A 163 12.00 17.35 6.72
C ALA A 163 11.27 18.16 7.81
N SER A 164 10.08 18.67 7.49
CA SER A 164 9.18 19.26 8.50
C SER A 164 8.14 18.25 9.01
N SER A 165 7.86 17.20 8.23
CA SER A 165 7.04 16.07 8.62
C SER A 165 7.42 14.82 7.82
N VAL A 166 7.33 13.66 8.46
CA VAL A 166 7.48 12.35 7.82
C VAL A 166 6.28 11.49 8.17
N ALA A 167 5.65 10.90 7.17
CA ALA A 167 4.62 9.89 7.32
C ALA A 167 5.00 8.62 6.56
N VAL A 168 4.37 7.50 6.89
CA VAL A 168 4.50 6.25 6.14
C VAL A 168 3.18 5.90 5.46
N ALA A 169 3.28 5.43 4.23
CA ALA A 169 2.18 4.91 3.43
C ALA A 169 2.59 3.55 2.87
N GLY A 170 1.68 2.59 2.97
CA GLY A 170 1.87 1.23 2.48
C GLY A 170 0.55 0.49 2.33
N ASP A 171 0.59 -0.77 1.93
CA ASP A 171 -0.62 -1.59 1.73
C ASP A 171 -1.51 -1.68 3.00
N PHE A 172 -0.91 -1.73 4.19
CA PHE A 172 -1.59 -1.72 5.50
C PHE A 172 -2.39 -0.42 5.76
N SER A 173 -2.12 0.63 4.99
CA SER A 173 -2.80 1.93 5.05
C SER A 173 -3.54 2.27 3.74
N ASN A 174 -3.67 1.30 2.82
CA ASN A 174 -4.14 1.53 1.45
C ASN A 174 -3.42 2.71 0.77
N TRP A 175 -2.10 2.79 0.96
CA TRP A 175 -1.25 3.85 0.42
C TRP A 175 -1.66 5.29 0.81
N GLN A 176 -2.34 5.46 1.94
CA GLN A 176 -2.64 6.78 2.49
C GLN A 176 -1.61 7.13 3.58
N PRO A 177 -0.93 8.29 3.51
CA PRO A 177 0.09 8.71 4.47
C PRO A 177 -0.53 9.22 5.78
N THR A 178 -1.23 8.34 6.49
CA THR A 178 -1.98 8.65 7.70
C THR A 178 -1.19 8.38 8.99
N ILE A 179 -0.05 7.69 8.88
CA ILE A 179 0.77 7.28 10.01
C ILE A 179 2.00 8.18 10.06
N ALA A 180 1.98 9.18 10.94
CA ALA A 180 3.09 10.11 11.14
C ALA A 180 4.20 9.50 11.99
N LEU A 181 5.45 9.73 11.60
CA LEU A 181 6.64 9.49 12.40
C LEU A 181 6.96 10.74 13.24
N GLN A 182 7.75 10.57 14.28
CA GLN A 182 8.10 11.62 15.23
C GLN A 182 9.62 11.77 15.32
N ASP A 183 10.07 13.00 15.48
CA ASP A 183 11.46 13.38 15.79
C ASP A 183 11.43 14.34 16.99
N PRO A 184 11.28 13.82 18.23
CA PRO A 184 11.07 14.66 19.41
C PRO A 184 12.34 15.40 19.86
N ASP A 185 13.53 14.90 19.51
CA ASP A 185 14.81 15.54 19.83
C ASP A 185 15.32 16.46 18.71
N GLY A 186 14.67 16.45 17.54
CA GLY A 186 14.97 17.34 16.42
C GLY A 186 16.30 17.02 15.77
N ASN A 187 16.74 15.76 15.85
CA ASN A 187 18.03 15.32 15.34
C ASN A 187 17.98 14.94 13.85
N GLY A 188 16.80 15.01 13.23
CA GLY A 188 16.57 14.63 11.84
C GLY A 188 16.26 13.15 11.63
N VAL A 189 16.11 12.36 12.69
CA VAL A 189 15.79 10.93 12.65
C VAL A 189 14.36 10.72 13.11
N TRP A 190 13.52 10.33 12.17
CA TRP A 190 12.09 10.14 12.38
C TRP A 190 11.81 8.69 12.75
N THR A 191 11.03 8.43 13.79
CA THR A 191 10.63 7.07 14.22
C THR A 191 9.13 6.94 14.45
N GLY A 192 8.58 5.74 14.25
CA GLY A 192 7.16 5.49 14.50
C GLY A 192 6.81 4.01 14.56
N LEU A 193 5.86 3.66 15.44
CA LEU A 193 5.30 2.32 15.56
C LEU A 193 4.13 2.15 14.60
N VAL A 194 4.30 1.26 13.62
CA VAL A 194 3.32 1.03 12.55
C VAL A 194 2.59 -0.29 12.81
N PRO A 195 1.26 -0.27 12.99
CA PRO A 195 0.48 -1.49 13.17
C PRO A 195 0.31 -2.22 11.83
N MET A 196 0.83 -3.44 11.75
CA MET A 196 0.72 -4.31 10.59
C MET A 196 0.15 -5.68 10.98
N SER A 197 -0.51 -6.35 10.05
CA SER A 197 -0.84 -7.76 10.23
C SER A 197 0.41 -8.61 9.97
N PRO A 198 0.47 -9.88 10.41
CA PRO A 198 1.51 -10.79 9.95
C PRO A 198 1.44 -10.97 8.43
N GLY A 199 2.57 -10.86 7.74
CA GLY A 199 2.62 -10.89 6.28
C GLY A 199 3.80 -10.13 5.68
N ILE A 200 3.78 -9.97 4.36
CA ILE A 200 4.72 -9.15 3.60
C ILE A 200 4.02 -7.86 3.23
N HIS A 201 4.64 -6.73 3.56
CA HIS A 201 4.07 -5.41 3.37
C HIS A 201 4.98 -4.53 2.53
N GLN A 202 4.40 -3.79 1.60
CA GLN A 202 5.08 -2.75 0.82
C GLN A 202 4.79 -1.37 1.40
N TYR A 203 5.81 -0.50 1.44
CA TYR A 203 5.67 0.87 1.93
C TYR A 203 6.65 1.87 1.30
N MET A 204 6.37 3.15 1.53
CA MET A 204 7.22 4.31 1.26
C MET A 204 7.04 5.36 2.36
N PHE A 205 8.02 6.25 2.51
CA PHE A 205 7.89 7.45 3.31
C PHE A 205 7.35 8.62 2.48
N VAL A 206 6.55 9.47 3.11
CA VAL A 206 6.02 10.70 2.53
C VAL A 206 6.51 11.86 3.37
N ILE A 207 7.37 12.67 2.77
CA ILE A 207 8.00 13.83 3.38
C ILE A 207 7.19 15.06 3.01
N ASP A 208 6.84 15.87 4.02
CA ASP A 208 6.11 17.13 3.86
C ASP A 208 4.82 16.99 3.04
N GLY A 209 4.16 15.84 3.16
CA GLY A 209 2.90 15.50 2.50
C GLY A 209 2.95 15.40 0.96
N THR A 210 4.12 15.57 0.34
CA THR A 210 4.23 15.72 -1.12
C THR A 210 5.31 14.85 -1.74
N ARG A 211 6.41 14.61 -1.04
CA ARG A 211 7.56 13.89 -1.58
C ARG A 211 7.57 12.44 -1.13
N TRP A 212 7.34 11.53 -2.07
CA TRP A 212 7.41 10.09 -1.86
C TRP A 212 8.85 9.62 -1.96
N VAL A 213 9.34 8.94 -0.94
CA VAL A 213 10.71 8.45 -0.84
C VAL A 213 10.68 6.99 -0.43
N THR A 214 11.33 6.16 -1.23
CA THR A 214 11.59 4.76 -0.89
C THR A 214 12.52 4.70 0.31
N ASP A 215 12.23 3.83 1.28
CA ASP A 215 13.15 3.59 2.40
C ASP A 215 14.50 3.04 1.89
N PRO A 216 15.60 3.78 2.02
CA PRO A 216 16.92 3.30 1.62
C PRO A 216 17.49 2.24 2.58
N GLY A 217 16.98 2.16 3.82
CA GLY A 217 17.40 1.21 4.84
C GLY A 217 16.64 -0.12 4.80
N ALA A 218 15.63 -0.25 3.94
CA ALA A 218 14.87 -1.49 3.81
C ALA A 218 15.72 -2.60 3.17
N ALA A 219 15.60 -3.82 3.71
CA ALA A 219 16.36 -4.98 3.23
C ALA A 219 15.94 -5.48 1.84
N ARG A 220 14.75 -5.10 1.37
CA ARG A 220 14.21 -5.52 0.07
C ARG A 220 13.36 -4.43 -0.54
N HIS A 221 13.41 -4.36 -1.87
CA HIS A 221 12.56 -3.50 -2.68
C HIS A 221 11.83 -4.28 -3.77
N VAL A 222 10.74 -3.71 -4.26
CA VAL A 222 9.96 -4.23 -5.39
C VAL A 222 9.62 -3.08 -6.33
N ASP A 223 9.81 -3.27 -7.63
CA ASP A 223 9.40 -2.28 -8.63
C ASP A 223 7.90 -2.04 -8.59
N ASP A 224 7.50 -0.78 -8.65
CA ASP A 224 6.09 -0.38 -8.62
C ASP A 224 5.44 -0.38 -10.02
N GLY A 225 6.22 -0.61 -11.08
CA GLY A 225 5.78 -0.59 -12.47
C GLY A 225 5.73 0.80 -13.11
N PHE A 226 6.08 1.86 -12.37
CA PHE A 226 6.11 3.26 -12.80
C PHE A 226 7.51 3.87 -12.72
N GLY A 227 8.54 3.02 -12.68
CA GLY A 227 9.94 3.43 -12.62
C GLY A 227 10.42 3.80 -11.21
N HIS A 228 9.62 3.53 -10.17
CA HIS A 228 10.03 3.68 -8.77
C HIS A 228 10.03 2.31 -8.08
N ARG A 229 10.50 2.28 -6.83
CA ARG A 229 10.57 1.06 -6.03
C ARG A 229 9.91 1.27 -4.68
N ASN A 230 9.16 0.27 -4.23
CA ASN A 230 8.59 0.22 -2.88
C ASN A 230 9.53 -0.56 -1.96
N ALA A 231 9.65 -0.12 -0.71
CA ALA A 231 10.33 -0.89 0.33
C ALA A 231 9.45 -2.05 0.80
N VAL A 232 10.05 -3.16 1.21
CA VAL A 232 9.35 -4.37 1.68
C VAL A 232 9.76 -4.70 3.11
N VAL A 233 8.76 -4.96 3.96
CA VAL A 233 8.95 -5.47 5.32
C VAL A 233 8.19 -6.78 5.53
N ALA A 234 8.82 -7.75 6.18
CA ALA A 234 8.20 -9.00 6.57
C ALA A 234 7.85 -8.96 8.07
N VAL A 235 6.61 -9.27 8.39
CA VAL A 235 6.06 -9.22 9.75
C VAL A 235 5.66 -10.63 10.16
N ALA A 236 6.36 -11.20 11.14
CA ALA A 236 6.05 -12.52 11.68
C ALA A 236 4.85 -12.45 12.63
N ALA A 237 4.06 -13.53 12.67
CA ALA A 237 3.05 -13.68 13.71
C ALA A 237 3.72 -13.79 15.08
N PRO A 238 3.13 -13.19 16.14
CA PRO A 238 3.64 -13.37 17.49
C PRO A 238 3.58 -14.86 17.86
N ALA A 239 4.64 -15.36 18.50
CA ALA A 239 4.69 -16.75 18.93
C ALA A 239 3.59 -17.02 19.97
N GLY A 240 2.64 -17.91 19.64
CA GLY A 240 1.57 -18.34 20.55
C GLY A 240 0.14 -17.88 20.20
N ALA A 241 -0.10 -17.38 18.98
CA ALA A 241 -1.45 -17.14 18.45
C ALA A 241 -2.09 -18.42 17.88
#